data_AF-A0A2P8GF62-F1
#
_entry.id   AF-A0A2P8GF62-F1
#
_cell.length_a   1.000
_cell.length_b   1.000
_cell.length_c   1.000
_cell.angle_alpha   90.00
_cell.angle_beta   90.00
_cell.angle_gamma   90.00
#
_symmetry.space_group_name_H-M   'P 1'
#
loop_
_entity.id
_entity.type
_entity.pdbx_description
1 polymer ?
#
loop_
_entity_poly.entity_id
_entity_poly.type
_entity_poly.pdbx_seq_one_letter_code
_entity_poly.pdbx_strand_id
1 'polypeptide(L)'
;MKSRIIQSIPALLLALMAGLSGCEKDNRTEPKSVLKGKVVFEGQPVGVRSNGVQLELWQHGYQLFTKIPVMVAQDGTFSASLFDGNYKLVRLRGNGPWVDNTDSIDVELRGSKEIDVPVNPYFVIKNDAYSKGEGKVSATFNVQQVAAGRTLERVNLYIGTTTIVDPGNNVGNAQEVAANITDLSKPITLTANIPANLASREYIYARIGVKTSGVGEMLFGMPQKIMLK
;
A
#
# COMPACT_ATOMS: atom_id res chain seq x y z
N MET A 1 15.55 1.16 79.05
CA MET A 1 15.64 0.15 77.97
C MET A 1 14.75 0.63 76.82
N LYS A 2 15.23 1.36 75.80
CA LYS A 2 16.41 1.15 74.94
C LYS A 2 16.51 -0.31 74.48
N SER A 3 15.54 -0.83 73.71
CA SER A 3 15.75 -1.96 72.78
C SER A 3 14.46 -2.35 72.04
N ARG A 4 13.82 -1.42 71.31
CA ARG A 4 12.81 -1.82 70.29
C ARG A 4 12.89 -1.03 68.98
N ILE A 5 13.58 0.10 68.97
CA ILE A 5 13.75 0.93 67.76
C ILE A 5 14.91 0.42 66.87
N ILE A 6 15.84 -0.37 67.42
CA ILE A 6 17.05 -0.81 66.68
C ILE A 6 16.81 -2.09 65.85
N GLN A 7 15.75 -2.86 66.12
CA GLN A 7 15.46 -4.09 65.36
C GLN A 7 14.62 -3.88 64.09
N SER A 8 14.04 -2.68 63.89
CA SER A 8 13.15 -2.39 62.76
C SER A 8 13.87 -1.77 61.55
N ILE A 9 15.08 -1.25 61.75
CA ILE A 9 15.88 -0.59 60.71
C ILE A 9 16.42 -1.58 59.66
N PRO A 10 16.95 -2.79 60.01
CA PRO A 10 17.46 -3.70 58.99
C PRO A 10 16.36 -4.33 58.14
N ALA A 11 15.16 -4.51 58.68
CA ALA A 11 14.00 -5.01 57.93
C ALA A 11 13.47 -4.01 56.90
N LEU A 12 13.49 -2.71 57.23
CA LEU A 12 13.06 -1.65 56.32
C LEU A 12 14.10 -1.39 55.21
N LEU A 13 15.40 -1.53 55.52
CA LEU A 13 16.47 -1.43 54.52
C LEU A 13 16.45 -2.61 53.51
N LEU A 14 16.13 -3.82 53.97
CA LEU A 14 16.04 -5.01 53.11
C LEU A 14 14.81 -4.96 52.18
N ALA A 15 13.70 -4.40 52.66
CA ALA A 15 12.50 -4.16 51.85
C ALA A 15 12.70 -3.06 50.79
N LEU A 16 13.51 -2.04 51.09
CA LEU A 16 13.83 -0.96 50.15
C LEU A 16 14.83 -1.41 49.06
N MET A 17 15.76 -2.30 49.40
CA MET A 17 16.67 -2.95 48.43
C MET A 17 15.93 -3.90 47.47
N ALA A 18 14.87 -4.58 47.93
CA ALA A 18 14.03 -5.43 47.09
C ALA A 18 13.11 -4.63 46.14
N GLY A 19 12.81 -3.37 46.45
CA GLY A 19 11.99 -2.49 45.60
C GLY A 19 12.72 -1.90 44.38
N LEU A 20 14.06 -1.89 44.38
CA LEU A 20 14.87 -1.33 43.28
C LEU A 20 15.18 -2.34 42.17
N SER A 21 14.86 -3.62 42.35
CA SER A 21 14.99 -4.68 41.33
C SER A 21 13.69 -4.94 40.55
N GLY A 22 12.66 -4.12 40.76
CA GLY A 22 11.31 -4.34 40.26
C GLY A 22 10.95 -3.74 38.89
N CYS A 23 11.83 -2.98 38.23
CA CYS A 23 11.46 -2.22 37.02
C CYS A 23 12.31 -2.51 35.77
N GLU A 24 12.73 -3.76 35.54
CA GLU A 24 13.38 -4.14 34.27
C GLU A 24 12.66 -5.28 33.53
N LYS A 25 11.47 -5.70 33.99
CA LYS A 25 10.88 -6.96 33.52
C LYS A 25 10.00 -6.86 32.26
N ASP A 26 9.78 -5.67 31.72
CA ASP A 26 8.78 -5.48 30.65
C ASP A 26 9.25 -4.61 29.48
N ASN A 27 10.56 -4.60 29.19
CA ASN A 27 11.08 -3.92 28.00
C ASN A 27 11.44 -4.95 26.93
N ARG A 28 10.43 -5.50 26.26
CA ARG A 28 10.67 -6.27 25.04
C ARG A 28 11.32 -5.33 24.03
N THR A 29 12.56 -5.62 23.64
CA THR A 29 13.28 -4.81 22.66
C THR A 29 12.45 -4.63 21.40
N GLU A 30 12.41 -3.41 20.88
CA GLU A 30 11.67 -3.14 19.66
C GLU A 30 12.25 -3.93 18.48
N PRO A 31 11.42 -4.29 17.48
CA PRO A 31 11.90 -4.98 16.30
C PRO A 31 12.88 -4.09 15.52
N LYS A 32 14.09 -4.59 15.25
CA LYS A 32 15.16 -3.84 14.57
C LYS A 32 15.31 -4.16 13.08
N SER A 33 14.67 -5.24 12.64
CA SER A 33 14.82 -5.78 11.30
C SER A 33 13.76 -5.18 10.38
N VAL A 34 14.11 -4.95 9.11
CA VAL A 34 13.20 -4.26 8.19
C VAL A 34 13.07 -5.08 6.92
N LEU A 35 11.85 -5.51 6.63
CA LEU A 35 11.49 -6.04 5.32
C LEU A 35 10.94 -4.91 4.46
N LYS A 36 11.53 -4.70 3.29
CA LYS A 36 11.04 -3.77 2.27
C LYS A 36 10.80 -4.52 0.97
N GLY A 37 10.05 -3.92 0.07
CA GLY A 37 9.82 -4.55 -1.21
C GLY A 37 8.81 -3.84 -2.07
N LYS A 38 8.50 -4.49 -3.20
CA LYS A 38 7.50 -4.02 -4.15
C LYS A 38 6.59 -5.16 -4.57
N VAL A 39 5.32 -4.85 -4.77
CA VAL A 39 4.44 -5.71 -5.56
C VAL A 39 4.72 -5.45 -7.02
N VAL A 40 5.08 -6.48 -7.78
CA VAL A 40 5.58 -6.32 -9.16
C VAL A 40 4.88 -7.21 -10.16
N PHE A 41 4.83 -6.74 -11.41
CA PHE A 41 4.48 -7.52 -12.58
C PHE A 41 5.55 -7.26 -13.65
N GLU A 42 6.17 -8.31 -14.20
CA GLU A 42 7.29 -8.19 -15.17
C GLU A 42 8.44 -7.29 -14.65
N GLY A 43 8.71 -7.34 -13.34
CA GLY A 43 9.74 -6.53 -12.68
C GLY A 43 9.38 -5.05 -12.50
N GLN A 44 8.19 -4.62 -12.92
CA GLN A 44 7.70 -3.26 -12.73
C GLN A 44 6.74 -3.16 -11.55
N PRO A 45 6.82 -2.12 -10.71
CA PRO A 45 5.89 -1.94 -9.60
C PRO A 45 4.45 -1.78 -10.08
N VAL A 46 3.52 -2.45 -9.39
CA VAL A 46 2.09 -2.36 -9.67
C VAL A 46 1.48 -1.24 -8.85
N GLY A 47 1.01 -0.19 -9.53
CA GLY A 47 0.33 0.93 -8.88
C GLY A 47 -1.04 0.53 -8.35
N VAL A 48 -1.30 0.88 -7.09
CA VAL A 48 -2.55 0.57 -6.38
C VAL A 48 -3.09 1.82 -5.67
N ARG A 49 -4.28 1.71 -5.09
CA ARG A 49 -4.81 2.74 -4.19
C ARG A 49 -3.98 2.75 -2.90
N SER A 50 -3.67 3.95 -2.40
CA SER A 50 -2.91 4.08 -1.13
C SER A 50 -3.66 3.37 0.00
N ASN A 51 -2.98 2.45 0.69
CA ASN A 51 -3.56 1.60 1.73
C ASN A 51 -4.82 0.82 1.29
N GLY A 52 -5.01 0.60 -0.01
CA GLY A 52 -6.11 -0.21 -0.54
C GLY A 52 -5.80 -1.70 -0.58
N VAL A 53 -4.51 -2.03 -0.62
CA VAL A 53 -4.00 -3.41 -0.69
C VAL A 53 -3.10 -3.70 0.50
N GLN A 54 -3.19 -4.92 0.99
CA GLN A 54 -2.45 -5.47 2.12
C GLN A 54 -1.81 -6.81 1.71
N LEU A 55 -0.60 -7.04 2.19
CA LEU A 55 0.05 -8.35 2.26
C LEU A 55 0.00 -8.83 3.71
N GLU A 56 0.14 -10.12 3.93
CA GLU A 56 0.22 -10.69 5.28
C GLU A 56 1.52 -11.46 5.47
N LEU A 57 2.16 -11.26 6.62
CA LEU A 57 3.26 -12.09 7.09
C LEU A 57 2.76 -13.00 8.21
N TRP A 58 3.16 -14.26 8.13
CA TRP A 58 2.84 -15.29 9.11
C TRP A 58 4.11 -15.92 9.64
N GLN A 59 4.20 -16.05 10.96
CA GLN A 59 5.35 -16.66 11.63
C GLN A 59 4.90 -17.91 12.38
N HIS A 60 5.43 -19.07 12.00
CA HIS A 60 5.15 -20.33 12.68
C HIS A 60 6.06 -20.52 13.89
N GLY A 61 5.68 -21.42 14.81
CA GLY A 61 6.50 -21.81 15.96
C GLY A 61 6.27 -21.00 17.25
N TYR A 62 5.32 -20.06 17.24
CA TYR A 62 4.88 -19.33 18.44
C TYR A 62 3.46 -19.70 18.82
N GLN A 63 3.16 -19.66 20.12
CA GLN A 63 1.81 -19.94 20.64
C GLN A 63 0.76 -18.97 20.07
N LEU A 64 1.13 -17.70 19.88
CA LEU A 64 0.31 -16.71 19.20
C LEU A 64 0.59 -16.76 17.69
N PHE A 65 -0.23 -17.49 16.96
CA PHE A 65 -0.21 -17.53 15.50
C PHE A 65 -1.23 -16.52 14.95
N THR A 66 -0.78 -15.28 14.77
CA THR A 66 -1.60 -14.19 14.22
C THR A 66 -0.92 -13.56 13.02
N LYS A 67 -1.72 -12.92 12.18
CA LYS A 67 -1.22 -12.20 11.02
C LYS A 67 -0.48 -10.93 11.41
N ILE A 68 0.54 -10.59 10.63
CA ILE A 68 1.18 -9.28 10.65
C ILE A 68 0.80 -8.58 9.33
N PRO A 69 -0.07 -7.55 9.35
CA PRO A 69 -0.49 -6.86 8.15
C PRO A 69 0.63 -5.95 7.62
N VAL A 70 0.81 -5.94 6.30
CA VAL A 70 1.78 -5.09 5.60
C VAL A 70 1.05 -4.31 4.52
N MET A 71 0.86 -3.01 4.72
CA MET A 71 0.15 -2.16 3.77
C MET A 71 1.02 -1.85 2.55
N VAL A 72 0.40 -1.88 1.37
CA VAL A 72 1.06 -1.52 0.11
C VAL A 72 0.76 -0.05 -0.21
N ALA A 73 1.81 0.72 -0.44
CA ALA A 73 1.74 2.10 -0.86
C ALA A 73 1.25 2.21 -2.31
N GLN A 74 0.83 3.41 -2.70
CA GLN A 74 0.20 3.62 -4.02
C GLN A 74 1.11 3.34 -5.22
N ASP A 75 2.43 3.34 -5.01
CA ASP A 75 3.46 3.04 -6.01
C ASP A 75 3.87 1.54 -6.01
N GLY A 76 3.14 0.71 -5.26
CA GLY A 76 3.40 -0.73 -5.13
C GLY A 76 4.46 -1.08 -4.09
N THR A 77 5.09 -0.10 -3.43
CA THR A 77 6.10 -0.37 -2.40
C THR A 77 5.47 -0.77 -1.07
N PHE A 78 6.22 -1.48 -0.23
CA PHE A 78 5.82 -1.78 1.15
C PHE A 78 7.05 -1.85 2.07
N SER A 79 6.81 -1.69 3.37
CA SER A 79 7.83 -1.82 4.40
C SER A 79 7.21 -2.32 5.71
N ALA A 80 7.92 -3.16 6.45
CA ALA A 80 7.52 -3.64 7.78
C ALA A 80 8.74 -3.77 8.70
N SER A 81 8.63 -3.23 9.92
CA SER A 81 9.61 -3.45 11.00
C SER A 81 9.23 -4.70 11.78
N LEU A 82 10.16 -5.66 11.86
CA LEU A 82 9.93 -7.02 12.32
C LEU A 82 11.11 -7.50 13.17
N PHE A 83 10.90 -8.59 13.91
CA PHE A 83 12.01 -9.31 14.54
C PHE A 83 12.70 -10.19 13.50
N ASP A 84 13.97 -10.55 13.75
CA ASP A 84 14.62 -11.61 13.00
C ASP A 84 13.78 -12.90 13.11
N GLY A 85 13.58 -13.54 11.97
CA GLY A 85 12.72 -14.71 11.92
C GLY A 85 12.52 -15.23 10.50
N ASN A 86 11.81 -16.35 10.41
CA ASN A 86 11.37 -16.93 9.16
C ASN A 86 9.87 -16.70 9.05
N TYR A 87 9.45 -16.05 7.97
CA TYR A 87 8.05 -15.69 7.74
C TYR A 87 7.55 -16.31 6.43
N LYS A 88 6.25 -16.53 6.35
CA LYS A 88 5.51 -16.77 5.11
C LYS A 88 4.82 -15.47 4.71
N LEU A 89 5.16 -14.91 3.56
CA LEU A 89 4.46 -13.77 2.98
C LEU A 89 3.35 -14.28 2.05
N VAL A 90 2.12 -13.81 2.26
CA VAL A 90 0.96 -14.17 1.44
C VAL A 90 0.27 -12.94 0.85
N ARG A 91 -0.35 -13.15 -0.31
CA ARG A 91 -1.22 -12.18 -0.98
C ARG A 91 -2.66 -12.51 -0.62
N LEU A 92 -3.42 -11.54 -0.13
CA LEU A 92 -4.80 -11.79 0.26
C LEU A 92 -5.68 -11.99 -0.97
N ARG A 93 -6.52 -13.03 -0.94
CA ARG A 93 -7.49 -13.28 -2.00
C ARG A 93 -8.47 -12.12 -2.14
N GLY A 94 -8.73 -11.70 -3.37
CA GLY A 94 -9.64 -10.61 -3.71
C GLY A 94 -9.22 -9.22 -3.24
N ASN A 95 -8.03 -9.06 -2.66
CA ASN A 95 -7.60 -7.78 -2.07
C ASN A 95 -6.92 -6.84 -3.06
N GLY A 96 -6.24 -7.36 -4.09
CA GLY A 96 -5.60 -6.55 -5.13
C GLY A 96 -6.22 -6.74 -6.52
N PRO A 97 -5.86 -5.88 -7.50
CA PRO A 97 -6.33 -5.94 -8.88
C PRO A 97 -5.67 -7.06 -9.72
N TRP A 98 -5.42 -8.23 -9.11
CA TRP A 98 -4.72 -9.36 -9.71
C TRP A 98 -5.41 -10.69 -9.42
N VAL A 99 -5.03 -11.71 -10.18
CA VAL A 99 -5.48 -13.10 -9.97
C VAL A 99 -5.06 -13.57 -8.59
N ASP A 100 -5.98 -14.28 -7.91
CA ASP A 100 -5.70 -14.90 -6.63
C ASP A 100 -4.55 -15.90 -6.74
N ASN A 101 -3.61 -15.82 -5.81
CA ASN A 101 -2.51 -16.77 -5.69
C ASN A 101 -2.52 -17.34 -4.26
N THR A 102 -2.55 -18.66 -4.15
CA THR A 102 -2.57 -19.37 -2.87
C THR A 102 -1.19 -19.66 -2.31
N ASP A 103 -0.15 -19.47 -3.11
CA ASP A 103 1.22 -19.75 -2.73
C ASP A 103 1.81 -18.64 -1.85
N SER A 104 2.72 -19.05 -0.97
CA SER A 104 3.42 -18.17 -0.03
C SER A 104 4.87 -17.98 -0.44
N ILE A 105 5.46 -16.84 -0.11
CA ILE A 105 6.91 -16.60 -0.27
C ILE A 105 7.61 -16.82 1.06
N ASP A 106 8.70 -17.57 1.03
CA ASP A 106 9.58 -17.76 2.17
C ASP A 106 10.49 -16.54 2.39
N VAL A 107 10.38 -15.97 3.59
CA VAL A 107 11.15 -14.79 3.99
C VAL A 107 11.99 -15.14 5.22
N GLU A 108 13.24 -15.52 4.98
CA GLU A 108 14.26 -15.48 6.03
C GLU A 108 14.74 -14.03 6.22
N LEU A 109 14.42 -13.44 7.37
CA LEU A 109 14.78 -12.07 7.73
C LEU A 109 15.84 -12.07 8.85
N ARG A 110 17.01 -11.51 8.54
CA ARG A 110 18.11 -11.23 9.46
C ARG A 110 18.59 -9.81 9.19
N GLY A 111 18.16 -8.84 10.00
CA GLY A 111 18.38 -7.41 9.73
C GLY A 111 17.50 -6.87 8.59
N SER A 112 18.09 -6.23 7.58
CA SER A 112 17.34 -5.63 6.47
C SER A 112 17.28 -6.54 5.25
N LYS A 113 16.10 -6.69 4.66
CA LYS A 113 15.89 -7.47 3.42
C LYS A 113 14.95 -6.75 2.47
N GLU A 114 15.28 -6.80 1.18
CA GLU A 114 14.40 -6.35 0.10
C GLU A 114 13.91 -7.56 -0.70
N ILE A 115 12.62 -7.61 -1.00
CA ILE A 115 12.00 -8.67 -1.82
C ILE A 115 10.98 -8.10 -2.79
N ASP A 116 10.87 -8.75 -3.95
CA ASP A 116 9.76 -8.52 -4.86
C ASP A 116 8.65 -9.55 -4.62
N VAL A 117 7.42 -9.07 -4.68
CA VAL A 117 6.20 -9.86 -4.53
C VAL A 117 5.51 -9.91 -5.90
N PRO A 118 5.81 -10.92 -6.74
CA PRO A 118 5.22 -11.02 -8.07
C PRO A 118 3.70 -11.20 -7.99
N VAL A 119 2.95 -10.51 -8.84
CA VAL A 119 1.49 -10.65 -8.99
C VAL A 119 1.14 -10.82 -10.47
N ASN A 120 -0.08 -11.25 -10.76
CA ASN A 120 -0.60 -11.38 -12.12
C ASN A 120 -1.86 -10.50 -12.29
N PRO A 121 -1.70 -9.20 -12.61
CA PRO A 121 -2.83 -8.28 -12.79
C PRO A 121 -3.80 -8.75 -13.88
N TYR A 122 -5.08 -8.38 -13.77
CA TYR A 122 -6.03 -8.63 -14.87
C TYR A 122 -5.78 -7.71 -16.05
N PHE A 123 -5.53 -6.43 -15.77
CA PHE A 123 -5.21 -5.41 -16.75
C PHE A 123 -4.03 -4.59 -16.26
N VAL A 124 -3.23 -4.08 -17.20
CA VAL A 124 -2.16 -3.12 -16.92
C VAL A 124 -2.34 -1.88 -17.78
N ILE A 125 -1.81 -0.76 -17.29
CA ILE A 125 -1.77 0.52 -18.01
C ILE A 125 -0.38 0.67 -18.62
N LYS A 126 -0.31 1.09 -19.88
CA LYS A 126 0.94 1.35 -20.60
C LYS A 126 0.90 2.69 -21.32
N ASN A 127 2.08 3.26 -21.54
CA ASN A 127 2.30 4.44 -22.39
C ASN A 127 1.40 5.63 -22.00
N ASP A 128 1.23 5.90 -20.72
CA ASP A 128 0.39 7.00 -20.27
C ASP A 128 1.08 8.35 -20.44
N ALA A 129 0.33 9.29 -21.00
CA ALA A 129 0.76 10.67 -21.20
C ALA A 129 -0.37 11.62 -20.80
N TYR A 130 0.00 12.73 -20.17
CA TYR A 130 -0.95 13.71 -19.63
C TYR A 130 -0.71 15.07 -20.27
N SER A 131 -1.79 15.80 -20.55
CA SER A 131 -1.72 17.14 -21.11
C SER A 131 -2.71 18.08 -20.44
N LYS A 132 -2.27 19.33 -20.22
CA LYS A 132 -3.13 20.43 -19.80
C LYS A 132 -3.83 21.01 -21.04
N GLY A 133 -5.14 21.21 -20.95
CA GLY A 133 -5.93 22.04 -21.85
C GLY A 133 -6.53 23.25 -21.13
N GLU A 134 -7.29 24.06 -21.85
CA GLU A 134 -8.04 25.17 -21.26
C GLU A 134 -9.11 24.63 -20.29
N GLY A 135 -8.92 24.89 -18.98
CA GLY A 135 -9.81 24.42 -17.92
C GLY A 135 -9.92 22.90 -17.79
N LYS A 136 -9.00 22.13 -18.40
CA LYS A 136 -9.11 20.67 -18.54
C LYS A 136 -7.76 19.97 -18.39
N VAL A 137 -7.80 18.70 -18.01
CA VAL A 137 -6.67 17.76 -18.12
C VAL A 137 -7.11 16.58 -18.97
N SER A 138 -6.25 16.17 -19.89
CA SER A 138 -6.43 14.94 -20.65
C SER A 138 -5.34 13.93 -20.32
N ALA A 139 -5.70 12.65 -20.35
CA ALA A 139 -4.76 11.54 -20.26
C ALA A 139 -5.00 10.57 -21.41
N THR A 140 -3.95 10.20 -22.12
CA THR A 140 -3.95 9.20 -23.19
C THR A 140 -3.10 8.02 -22.76
N PHE A 141 -3.63 6.80 -22.84
CA PHE A 141 -2.96 5.59 -22.35
C PHE A 141 -3.47 4.33 -23.06
N ASN A 142 -2.70 3.25 -23.00
CA ASN A 142 -3.13 1.93 -23.44
C ASN A 142 -3.55 1.09 -22.23
N VAL A 143 -4.59 0.26 -22.41
CA VAL A 143 -5.00 -0.77 -21.46
C VAL A 143 -4.75 -2.12 -22.08
N GLN A 144 -3.87 -2.91 -21.47
CA GLN A 144 -3.58 -4.27 -21.90
C GLN A 144 -4.23 -5.26 -20.95
N GLN A 145 -5.01 -6.20 -21.48
CA GLN A 145 -5.42 -7.37 -20.71
C GLN A 145 -4.24 -8.33 -20.57
N VAL A 146 -3.95 -8.73 -19.33
CA VAL A 146 -2.85 -9.63 -18.98
C VAL A 146 -3.39 -10.99 -18.59
N ALA A 147 -4.25 -11.05 -17.57
CA ALA A 147 -4.90 -12.29 -17.17
C ALA A 147 -6.32 -12.41 -17.76
N ALA A 148 -6.66 -13.62 -18.21
CA ALA A 148 -7.99 -13.97 -18.65
C ALA A 148 -8.96 -14.19 -17.46
N GLY A 149 -10.24 -14.43 -17.76
CA GLY A 149 -11.25 -14.82 -16.77
C GLY A 149 -11.98 -13.65 -16.10
N ARG A 150 -11.54 -12.41 -16.31
CA ARG A 150 -12.29 -11.19 -15.95
C ARG A 150 -12.28 -10.20 -17.11
N THR A 151 -13.30 -9.34 -17.14
CA THR A 151 -13.48 -8.31 -18.17
C THR A 151 -13.20 -6.92 -17.62
N LEU A 152 -12.93 -5.98 -18.51
CA LEU A 152 -12.85 -4.57 -18.18
C LEU A 152 -14.23 -4.09 -17.71
N GLU A 153 -14.28 -3.30 -16.63
CA GLU A 153 -15.50 -2.64 -16.17
C GLU A 153 -15.54 -1.19 -16.66
N ARG A 154 -14.47 -0.44 -16.38
CA ARG A 154 -14.28 0.95 -16.81
C ARG A 154 -12.83 1.38 -16.64
N VAL A 155 -12.52 2.52 -17.24
CA VAL A 155 -11.31 3.30 -16.97
C VAL A 155 -11.70 4.66 -16.42
N ASN A 156 -10.81 5.26 -15.64
CA ASN A 156 -11.04 6.55 -15.01
C ASN A 156 -9.79 7.43 -15.11
N LEU A 157 -10.02 8.74 -15.23
CA LEU A 157 -9.05 9.80 -14.98
C LEU A 157 -9.54 10.59 -13.78
N TYR A 158 -8.73 10.69 -12.74
CA TYR A 158 -9.02 11.44 -11.53
C TYR A 158 -8.12 12.68 -11.45
N ILE A 159 -8.67 13.76 -10.92
CA ILE A 159 -7.96 14.99 -10.56
C ILE A 159 -7.92 15.09 -9.02
N GLY A 160 -6.76 15.37 -8.46
CA GLY A 160 -6.56 15.59 -7.02
C GLY A 160 -5.77 16.86 -6.74
N THR A 161 -5.85 17.33 -5.49
CA THR A 161 -5.04 18.46 -4.99
C THR A 161 -3.78 17.99 -4.25
N THR A 162 -3.68 16.69 -3.95
CA THR A 162 -2.55 16.03 -3.30
C THR A 162 -2.06 14.86 -4.16
N THR A 163 -0.92 14.27 -3.78
CA THR A 163 -0.34 13.12 -4.48
C THR A 163 -1.16 11.83 -4.33
N ILE A 164 -2.08 11.75 -3.36
CA ILE A 164 -2.99 10.61 -3.19
C ILE A 164 -4.24 10.90 -4.00
N VAL A 165 -4.31 10.31 -5.19
CA VAL A 165 -5.44 10.48 -6.11
C VAL A 165 -6.04 9.12 -6.42
N ASP A 166 -7.32 8.96 -6.11
CA ASP A 166 -8.06 7.70 -6.27
C ASP A 166 -9.60 7.95 -6.24
N PRO A 167 -10.46 6.92 -6.37
CA PRO A 167 -11.92 7.10 -6.43
C PRO A 167 -12.52 7.78 -5.19
N GLY A 168 -11.91 7.59 -4.02
CA GLY A 168 -12.33 8.25 -2.77
C GLY A 168 -11.65 9.60 -2.53
N ASN A 169 -10.48 9.80 -3.14
CA ASN A 169 -9.65 11.00 -2.98
C ASN A 169 -9.48 11.73 -4.32
N ASN A 170 -10.54 12.39 -4.81
CA ASN A 170 -10.48 13.22 -6.01
C ASN A 170 -11.43 14.43 -5.90
N VAL A 171 -11.15 15.45 -6.72
CA VAL A 171 -11.92 16.70 -6.80
C VAL A 171 -12.57 16.90 -8.17
N GLY A 172 -12.28 16.01 -9.12
CA GLY A 172 -12.87 15.97 -10.46
C GLY A 172 -12.45 14.67 -11.14
N ASN A 173 -13.27 14.18 -12.06
CA ASN A 173 -12.95 12.95 -12.78
C ASN A 173 -13.64 12.90 -14.15
N ALA A 174 -13.13 12.01 -14.99
CA ALA A 174 -13.77 11.52 -16.20
C ALA A 174 -13.65 10.00 -16.22
N GLN A 175 -14.58 9.33 -16.89
CA GLN A 175 -14.56 7.88 -17.01
C GLN A 175 -15.08 7.43 -18.37
N GLU A 176 -14.66 6.24 -18.77
CA GLU A 176 -15.23 5.54 -19.92
C GLU A 176 -15.53 4.09 -19.53
N VAL A 177 -16.75 3.64 -19.84
CA VAL A 177 -17.19 2.28 -19.52
C VAL A 177 -16.74 1.30 -20.60
N ALA A 178 -16.54 0.03 -20.22
CA ALA A 178 -16.04 -0.99 -21.14
C ALA A 178 -16.87 -1.13 -22.43
N ALA A 179 -18.19 -0.92 -22.36
CA ALA A 179 -19.09 -1.00 -23.52
C ALA A 179 -18.75 0.02 -24.64
N ASN A 180 -18.13 1.14 -24.28
CA ASN A 180 -17.74 2.19 -25.23
C ASN A 180 -16.29 2.02 -25.73
N ILE A 181 -15.54 1.07 -25.16
CA ILE A 181 -14.14 0.78 -25.53
C ILE A 181 -14.15 -0.45 -26.44
N THR A 182 -14.34 -0.23 -27.72
CA THR A 182 -14.54 -1.31 -28.70
C THR A 182 -13.24 -2.01 -29.12
N ASP A 183 -12.07 -1.43 -28.83
CA ASP A 183 -10.76 -1.94 -29.26
C ASP A 183 -9.67 -1.54 -28.24
N LEU A 184 -9.17 -2.52 -27.49
CA LEU A 184 -8.09 -2.31 -26.49
C LEU A 184 -6.69 -2.20 -27.11
N SER A 185 -6.53 -2.46 -28.41
CA SER A 185 -5.26 -2.24 -29.11
C SER A 185 -5.00 -0.75 -29.37
N LYS A 186 -6.05 0.09 -29.29
CA LYS A 186 -5.97 1.53 -29.51
C LYS A 186 -5.76 2.27 -28.19
N PRO A 187 -5.07 3.43 -28.22
CA PRO A 187 -4.99 4.29 -27.05
C PRO A 187 -6.37 4.85 -26.69
N ILE A 188 -6.64 4.95 -25.39
CA ILE A 188 -7.84 5.56 -24.81
C ILE A 188 -7.45 6.96 -24.34
N THR A 189 -8.30 7.96 -24.65
CA THR A 189 -8.14 9.32 -24.15
C THR A 189 -9.32 9.69 -23.27
N LEU A 190 -9.04 10.15 -22.04
CA LEU A 190 -10.03 10.73 -21.14
C LEU A 190 -9.71 12.20 -20.92
N THR A 191 -10.75 13.03 -20.85
CA THR A 191 -10.61 14.47 -20.54
C THR A 191 -11.51 14.83 -19.37
N ALA A 192 -10.91 15.30 -18.29
CA ALA A 192 -11.61 15.76 -17.09
C ALA A 192 -11.55 17.30 -17.01
N ASN A 193 -12.68 17.92 -16.64
CA ASN A 193 -12.73 19.35 -16.37
C ASN A 193 -12.05 19.64 -15.03
N ILE A 194 -11.22 20.68 -15.00
CA ILE A 194 -10.64 21.20 -13.76
C ILE A 194 -11.73 22.03 -13.07
N PRO A 195 -12.11 21.72 -11.81
CA PRO A 195 -13.05 22.53 -11.04
C PRO A 195 -12.63 24.01 -11.01
N ALA A 196 -13.59 24.92 -11.22
CA ALA A 196 -13.31 26.35 -11.36
C ALA A 196 -12.58 26.95 -10.14
N ASN A 197 -12.87 26.46 -8.94
CA ASN A 197 -12.21 26.87 -7.70
C ASN A 197 -10.72 26.46 -7.62
N LEU A 198 -10.24 25.60 -8.52
CA LEU A 198 -8.85 25.17 -8.62
C LEU A 198 -8.09 25.84 -9.77
N ALA A 199 -8.76 26.63 -10.61
CA ALA A 199 -8.15 27.26 -11.79
C ALA A 199 -6.98 28.20 -11.47
N SER A 200 -6.95 28.77 -10.25
CA SER A 200 -5.88 29.67 -9.79
C SER A 200 -4.69 28.97 -9.15
N ARG A 201 -4.74 27.64 -8.93
CA ARG A 201 -3.62 26.88 -8.36
C ARG A 201 -2.44 26.84 -9.31
N GLU A 202 -1.25 26.66 -8.77
CA GLU A 202 -0.04 26.45 -9.57
C GLU A 202 -0.04 25.06 -10.23
N TYR A 203 -0.56 24.06 -9.52
CA TYR A 203 -0.64 22.69 -10.01
C TYR A 203 -1.79 21.91 -9.36
N ILE A 204 -2.11 20.80 -10.01
CA ILE A 204 -2.96 19.70 -9.52
C ILE A 204 -2.24 18.37 -9.76
N TYR A 205 -2.83 17.28 -9.28
CA TYR A 205 -2.42 15.93 -9.65
C TYR A 205 -3.48 15.28 -10.52
N ALA A 206 -3.04 14.46 -11.48
CA ALA A 206 -3.91 13.64 -12.31
C ALA A 206 -3.47 12.19 -12.21
N ARG A 207 -4.42 11.25 -12.19
CA ARG A 207 -4.10 9.83 -12.13
C ARG A 207 -5.15 9.00 -12.84
N ILE A 208 -4.70 8.07 -13.67
CA ILE A 208 -5.57 7.10 -14.34
C ILE A 208 -5.67 5.79 -13.56
N GLY A 209 -6.81 5.11 -13.70
CA GLY A 209 -7.04 3.79 -13.12
C GLY A 209 -7.91 2.91 -14.01
N VAL A 210 -7.72 1.60 -13.88
CA VAL A 210 -8.46 0.55 -14.60
C VAL A 210 -9.22 -0.30 -13.59
N LYS A 211 -10.54 -0.42 -13.79
CA LYS A 211 -11.41 -1.25 -12.97
C LYS A 211 -11.70 -2.58 -13.67
N THR A 212 -11.43 -3.67 -12.97
CA THR A 212 -11.76 -5.02 -13.42
C THR A 212 -13.12 -5.42 -12.85
N SER A 213 -13.96 -6.05 -13.67
CA SER A 213 -15.30 -6.48 -13.27
C SER A 213 -15.26 -7.51 -12.13
N GLY A 214 -15.98 -7.21 -11.06
CA GLY A 214 -16.10 -8.08 -9.88
C GLY A 214 -14.82 -8.21 -9.05
N VAL A 215 -13.88 -7.26 -9.18
CA VAL A 215 -12.67 -7.14 -8.33
C VAL A 215 -12.80 -5.87 -7.52
N GLY A 216 -12.59 -5.92 -6.20
CA GLY A 216 -12.82 -4.79 -5.29
C GLY A 216 -11.92 -3.58 -5.57
N GLU A 217 -10.63 -3.81 -5.83
CA GLU A 217 -9.65 -2.77 -6.10
C GLU A 217 -9.46 -2.47 -7.60
N MET A 218 -8.78 -1.37 -7.88
CA MET A 218 -8.37 -0.94 -9.23
C MET A 218 -6.84 -0.97 -9.35
N LEU A 219 -6.35 -1.19 -10.57
CA LEU A 219 -4.95 -0.92 -10.90
C LEU A 219 -4.82 0.55 -11.31
N PHE A 220 -3.76 1.21 -10.88
CA PHE A 220 -3.52 2.63 -11.17
C PHE A 220 -2.17 2.86 -11.83
N GLY A 221 -2.10 3.92 -12.64
CA GLY A 221 -0.83 4.53 -13.00
C GLY A 221 -0.23 5.30 -11.81
N MET A 222 0.90 5.96 -12.05
CA MET A 222 1.48 6.88 -11.05
C MET A 222 0.77 8.23 -11.11
N PRO A 223 0.50 8.89 -9.97
CA PRO A 223 -0.06 10.24 -9.96
C PRO A 223 0.93 11.22 -10.61
N GLN A 224 0.46 11.97 -11.60
CA GLN A 224 1.25 12.95 -12.33
C GLN A 224 0.93 14.36 -11.83
N LYS A 225 1.97 15.14 -11.52
CA LYS A 225 1.82 16.57 -11.21
C LYS A 225 1.61 17.33 -12.52
N ILE A 226 0.48 18.04 -12.63
CA ILE A 226 0.15 18.84 -13.80
C ILE A 226 0.23 20.32 -13.44
N MET A 227 1.15 21.03 -14.08
CA MET A 227 1.29 22.49 -13.92
C MET A 227 0.13 23.19 -14.62
N LEU A 228 -0.51 24.12 -13.91
CA LEU A 228 -1.61 24.95 -14.42
C LEU A 228 -1.14 26.35 -14.79
N LYS A 229 -0.03 26.81 -14.22
CA LYS A 229 0.64 28.08 -14.50
C LYS A 229 2.05 27.81 -15.01
#